data_AF-A0A352UJL4-F1
#
_entry.id   AF-A0A352UJL4-F1
#
_cell.length_a   1.000
_cell.length_b   1.000
_cell.length_c   1.000
_cell.angle_alpha   90.00
_cell.angle_beta   90.00
_cell.angle_gamma   90.00
#
_symmetry.space_group_name_H-M   'P 1'
#
loop_
_entity.id
_entity.type
_entity.pdbx_description
1 polymer ?
#
loop_
_entity_poly.entity_id
_entity_poly.type
_entity_poly.pdbx_seq_one_letter_code
_entity_poly.pdbx_strand_id
1 'polypeptide(L)'
;WALRAPGADPAVDHFEHLPGAIASLAVGIAIWSYHWWRAQDEADYSPTLKVSANRAYEYIVAALGLGALSVASFVIIDTALVVVTERSIELISGVDLWREPVAVALTLALIGGSLWGYYWPSAQRRITPNDAHSERASLSRKIFTFVVLGIGIMALLGSVSATLFVFLRDALDASLSLDTVRDIRPAIGVALTAAFILPYQWSVYRADRLAEPKDDADTVRRKRVSVLAQEGAHELIRGIEDALGYSVDTLNWTDDEAVTPSLSTEALSDLAGKVAVSPGGRVLIVLDAAGARVLSYD
;
A
#
# COMPACT_ATOMS: atom_id res chain seq x y z
N TRP A 1 -22.60 3.69 43.23
CA TRP A 1 -21.78 4.32 44.28
C TRP A 1 -21.63 3.46 45.57
N ALA A 2 -22.20 2.26 45.67
CA ALA A 2 -22.18 1.47 46.93
C ALA A 2 -21.01 0.48 47.12
N LEU A 3 -19.96 0.49 46.30
CA LEU A 3 -18.84 -0.46 46.38
C LEU A 3 -17.48 0.25 46.19
N ARG A 4 -17.13 1.17 47.10
CA ARG A 4 -15.81 1.80 47.10
C ARG A 4 -14.88 1.04 48.05
N ALA A 5 -13.92 0.29 47.51
CA ALA A 5 -12.80 -0.20 48.29
C ALA A 5 -11.89 0.99 48.67
N PRO A 6 -11.42 1.10 49.93
CA PRO A 6 -10.50 2.18 50.31
C PRO A 6 -9.20 2.06 49.53
N GLY A 7 -8.81 3.10 48.77
CA GLY A 7 -7.59 3.13 47.96
C GLY A 7 -7.75 2.82 46.47
N ALA A 8 -8.97 2.56 45.98
CA ALA A 8 -9.22 2.49 44.53
C ALA A 8 -9.29 3.91 43.95
N ASP A 9 -8.46 4.17 42.93
CA ASP A 9 -8.55 5.41 42.13
C ASP A 9 -9.99 5.62 41.64
N PRO A 10 -10.49 6.87 41.66
CA PRO A 10 -11.84 7.14 41.17
C PRO A 10 -11.96 6.64 39.73
N ALA A 11 -12.98 5.83 39.46
CA ALA A 11 -13.24 5.29 38.11
C ALA A 11 -13.25 6.37 37.01
N VAL A 12 -13.48 7.63 37.37
CA VAL A 12 -13.43 8.82 36.51
C VAL A 12 -12.06 9.00 35.85
N ASP A 13 -10.96 8.71 36.55
CA ASP A 13 -9.59 8.91 36.04
C ASP A 13 -9.32 7.99 34.84
N HIS A 14 -9.92 6.80 34.81
CA HIS A 14 -9.84 5.90 33.65
C HIS A 14 -10.64 6.38 32.42
N PHE A 15 -11.55 7.35 32.57
CA PHE A 15 -12.40 7.88 31.50
C PHE A 15 -12.05 9.31 31.09
N GLU A 16 -11.04 9.92 31.70
CA GLU A 16 -10.69 11.34 31.44
C GLU A 16 -10.34 11.58 29.96
N HIS A 17 -9.70 10.58 29.31
CA HIS A 17 -9.30 10.64 27.91
C HIS A 17 -10.38 10.14 26.94
N LEU A 18 -11.45 9.51 27.45
CA LEU A 18 -12.47 8.85 26.62
C LEU A 18 -13.18 9.83 25.66
N PRO A 19 -13.57 11.05 26.09
CA PRO A 19 -14.20 12.01 25.17
C PRO A 19 -13.28 12.42 24.01
N GLY A 20 -12.00 12.64 24.29
CA GLY A 20 -11.00 12.98 23.27
C GLY A 20 -10.74 11.83 22.30
N ALA A 21 -10.68 10.60 22.80
CA ALA A 21 -10.56 9.40 21.97
C ALA A 21 -11.79 9.21 21.07
N ILE A 22 -13.01 9.37 21.60
CA ILE A 22 -14.26 9.28 20.83
C ILE A 22 -14.31 10.37 19.76
N ALA A 23 -13.96 11.61 20.10
CA ALA A 23 -13.94 12.72 19.14
C ALA A 23 -12.96 12.44 17.99
N SER A 24 -11.75 11.98 18.31
CA SER A 24 -10.72 11.65 17.33
C SER A 24 -11.15 10.47 16.43
N LEU A 25 -11.74 9.43 17.02
CA LEU A 25 -12.30 8.29 16.29
C LEU A 25 -13.45 8.73 15.37
N ALA A 26 -14.35 9.59 15.85
CA ALA A 26 -15.47 10.08 15.06
C ALA A 26 -14.98 10.87 13.84
N VAL A 27 -13.99 11.75 14.02
CA VAL A 27 -13.38 12.51 12.91
C VAL A 27 -12.67 11.56 11.94
N GLY A 28 -11.88 10.61 12.44
CA GLY A 28 -11.20 9.62 11.60
C GLY A 28 -12.16 8.76 10.78
N ILE A 29 -13.24 8.27 11.41
CA ILE A 29 -14.30 7.50 10.75
C ILE A 29 -15.00 8.37 9.71
N ALA A 30 -15.35 9.62 10.02
CA ALA A 30 -16.03 10.50 9.08
C ALA A 30 -15.20 10.76 7.81
N ILE A 31 -13.90 11.08 7.98
CA ILE A 31 -12.97 11.29 6.86
C ILE A 31 -12.83 10.00 6.05
N TRP A 32 -12.62 8.87 6.72
CA TRP A 32 -12.48 7.57 6.06
C TRP A 32 -13.73 7.19 5.27
N SER A 33 -14.91 7.29 5.88
CA SER A 33 -16.20 6.97 5.26
C SER A 33 -16.47 7.88 4.05
N TYR A 34 -16.14 9.16 4.13
CA TYR A 34 -16.28 10.08 3.00
C TYR A 34 -15.40 9.67 1.81
N HIS A 35 -14.10 9.44 2.05
CA HIS A 35 -13.18 9.04 0.98
C HIS A 35 -13.48 7.65 0.43
N TRP A 36 -13.91 6.72 1.29
CA TRP A 36 -14.37 5.40 0.89
C TRP A 36 -15.59 5.48 -0.01
N TRP A 37 -16.62 6.22 0.41
CA TRP A 37 -17.82 6.43 -0.39
C TRP A 37 -17.50 7.09 -1.73
N ARG A 38 -16.65 8.11 -1.72
CA ARG A 38 -16.23 8.81 -2.94
C ARG A 38 -15.46 7.90 -3.90
N ALA A 39 -14.55 7.07 -3.38
CA ALA A 39 -13.81 6.10 -4.17
C ALA A 39 -14.73 5.03 -4.75
N GLN A 40 -15.76 4.60 -4.01
CA GLN A 40 -16.74 3.62 -4.48
C GLN A 40 -17.67 4.20 -5.55
N ASP A 41 -18.13 5.45 -5.37
CA ASP A 41 -18.91 6.19 -6.36
C ASP A 41 -18.14 6.28 -7.69
N GLU A 42 -16.88 6.73 -7.66
CA GLU A 42 -16.02 6.81 -8.86
C GLU A 42 -15.76 5.43 -9.49
N ALA A 43 -15.62 4.38 -8.68
CA ALA A 43 -15.45 3.00 -9.13
C ALA A 43 -16.69 2.42 -9.82
N ASP A 44 -17.90 2.87 -9.48
CA ASP A 44 -19.13 2.34 -10.08
C ASP A 44 -19.31 2.77 -11.55
N TYR A 45 -18.59 3.81 -12.00
CA TYR A 45 -18.57 4.25 -13.40
C TYR A 45 -17.59 3.47 -14.29
N SER A 46 -16.65 2.68 -13.73
CA SER A 46 -15.70 1.88 -14.53
C SER A 46 -15.29 0.58 -13.84
N PRO A 47 -15.48 -0.60 -14.49
CA PRO A 47 -15.02 -1.88 -13.94
C PRO A 47 -13.53 -1.92 -13.60
N THR A 48 -12.70 -1.20 -14.38
CA THR A 48 -11.25 -1.13 -14.16
C THR A 48 -10.88 -0.31 -12.93
N LEU A 49 -11.58 0.81 -12.69
CA LEU A 49 -11.40 1.64 -11.48
C LEU A 49 -11.87 0.90 -10.24
N LYS A 50 -12.93 0.08 -10.35
CA LYS A 50 -13.40 -0.75 -9.24
C LYS A 50 -12.38 -1.77 -8.78
N VAL A 51 -11.69 -2.44 -9.70
CA VAL A 51 -10.62 -3.38 -9.37
C VAL A 51 -9.43 -2.66 -8.71
N SER A 52 -9.02 -1.50 -9.25
CA SER A 52 -7.90 -0.75 -8.69
C SER A 52 -8.21 -0.16 -7.30
N ALA A 53 -9.43 0.35 -7.09
CA ALA A 53 -9.89 0.87 -5.80
C ALA A 53 -9.95 -0.24 -4.73
N ASN A 54 -10.49 -1.41 -5.06
CA ASN A 54 -10.52 -2.55 -4.15
C ASN A 54 -9.10 -3.01 -3.76
N ARG A 55 -8.18 -3.08 -4.72
CA ARG A 55 -6.76 -3.39 -4.45
C ARG A 55 -6.14 -2.35 -3.53
N ALA A 56 -6.31 -1.05 -3.83
CA ALA A 56 -5.78 0.03 -3.01
C ALA A 56 -6.28 -0.06 -1.56
N TYR A 57 -7.58 -0.34 -1.37
CA TYR A 57 -8.15 -0.55 -0.05
C TYR A 57 -7.53 -1.74 0.68
N GLU A 58 -7.42 -2.90 0.04
CA GLU A 58 -6.80 -4.08 0.65
C GLU A 58 -5.36 -3.78 1.12
N TYR A 59 -4.56 -3.08 0.30
CA TYR A 59 -3.20 -2.70 0.66
C TYR A 59 -3.12 -1.60 1.73
N ILE A 60 -4.03 -0.62 1.75
CA ILE A 60 -4.08 0.40 2.81
C ILE A 60 -4.43 -0.26 4.15
N VAL A 61 -5.45 -1.11 4.19
CA VAL A 61 -5.86 -1.80 5.42
C VAL A 61 -4.79 -2.78 5.89
N ALA A 62 -4.11 -3.47 4.97
CA ALA A 62 -2.94 -4.28 5.29
C ALA A 62 -1.81 -3.40 5.88
N ALA A 63 -1.53 -2.22 5.31
CA ALA A 63 -0.52 -1.30 5.82
C ALA A 63 -0.86 -0.80 7.24
N LEU A 64 -2.11 -0.46 7.51
CA LEU A 64 -2.58 -0.10 8.84
C LEU A 64 -2.41 -1.26 9.83
N GLY A 65 -2.75 -2.48 9.42
CA GLY A 65 -2.55 -3.68 10.23
C GLY A 65 -1.08 -3.92 10.56
N LEU A 66 -0.20 -3.79 9.57
CA LEU A 66 1.25 -3.91 9.76
C LEU A 66 1.82 -2.79 10.62
N GLY A 67 1.33 -1.56 10.46
CA GLY A 67 1.71 -0.41 11.29
C GLY A 67 1.36 -0.64 12.76
N ALA A 68 0.13 -1.09 13.04
CA ALA A 68 -0.30 -1.45 14.39
C ALA A 68 0.54 -2.60 14.99
N LEU A 69 0.85 -3.64 14.20
CA LEU A 69 1.76 -4.71 14.63
C LEU A 69 3.18 -4.19 14.90
N SER A 70 3.68 -3.25 14.09
CA SER A 70 5.00 -2.65 14.30
C SER A 70 5.05 -1.90 15.63
N VAL A 71 4.03 -1.09 15.93
CA VAL A 71 3.94 -0.39 17.22
C VAL A 71 3.81 -1.39 18.37
N ALA A 72 2.97 -2.42 18.25
CA ALA A 72 2.85 -3.46 19.26
C ALA A 72 4.18 -4.17 19.54
N SER A 73 4.92 -4.54 18.48
CA SER A 73 6.25 -5.15 18.60
C SER A 73 7.24 -4.21 19.30
N PHE A 74 7.28 -2.94 18.89
CA PHE A 74 8.14 -1.94 19.52
C PHE A 74 7.83 -1.80 21.02
N VAL A 75 6.56 -1.64 21.38
CA VAL A 75 6.14 -1.47 22.77
C VAL A 75 6.50 -2.70 23.60
N ILE A 76 6.28 -3.92 23.11
CA ILE A 76 6.66 -5.14 23.83
C ILE A 76 8.18 -5.22 24.02
N ILE A 77 8.95 -4.94 22.99
CA ILE A 77 10.41 -5.00 23.04
C ILE A 77 10.95 -3.94 24.01
N ASP A 78 10.50 -2.68 23.89
CA ASP A 78 10.93 -1.60 24.77
C ASP A 78 10.52 -1.88 26.23
N THR A 79 9.29 -2.35 26.46
CA THR A 79 8.84 -2.74 27.82
C THR A 79 9.71 -3.84 28.40
N ALA A 80 10.06 -4.87 27.61
CA ALA A 80 10.95 -5.93 28.07
C ALA A 80 12.34 -5.38 28.42
N LEU A 81 12.86 -4.44 27.63
CA LEU A 81 14.15 -3.78 27.90
C LEU A 81 14.07 -2.90 29.16
N VAL A 82 12.96 -2.17 29.37
CA VAL A 82 12.72 -1.38 30.60
C VAL A 82 12.72 -2.28 31.83
N VAL A 83 11.95 -3.36 31.83
CA VAL A 83 11.87 -4.30 32.97
C VAL A 83 13.25 -4.89 33.32
N VAL A 84 14.07 -5.19 32.31
CA VAL A 84 15.42 -5.72 32.53
C VAL A 84 16.39 -4.66 33.05
N THR A 85 16.29 -3.41 32.57
CA THR A 85 17.25 -2.33 32.89
C THR A 85 16.89 -1.53 34.14
N GLU A 86 15.61 -1.48 34.52
CA GLU A 86 15.08 -0.61 35.58
C GLU A 86 14.44 -1.36 36.75
N ARG A 87 14.73 -2.67 36.88
CA ARG A 87 14.19 -3.54 37.94
C ARG A 87 14.33 -2.97 39.36
N SER A 88 15.39 -2.20 39.62
CA SER A 88 15.61 -1.54 40.92
C SER A 88 14.65 -0.38 41.18
N ILE A 89 14.24 0.37 40.14
CA ILE A 89 13.30 1.49 40.27
C ILE A 89 11.89 0.98 40.55
N GLU A 90 11.47 -0.11 39.89
CA GLU A 90 10.17 -0.76 40.12
C GLU A 90 10.01 -1.23 41.58
N LEU A 91 11.06 -1.84 42.16
CA LEU A 91 11.08 -2.27 43.55
C LEU A 91 11.01 -1.11 44.57
N ILE A 92 11.49 0.08 44.20
CA ILE A 92 11.53 1.26 45.07
C ILE A 92 10.25 2.09 44.95
N SER A 93 9.72 2.25 43.74
CA SER A 93 8.55 3.08 43.44
C SER A 93 7.22 2.36 43.66
N GLY A 94 7.19 1.02 43.59
CA GLY A 94 5.97 0.22 43.71
C GLY A 94 5.00 0.38 42.53
N VAL A 95 5.42 1.04 41.45
CA VAL A 95 4.63 1.24 40.22
C VAL A 95 4.99 0.15 39.21
N ASP A 96 4.00 -0.61 38.72
CA ASP A 96 4.20 -1.60 37.66
C ASP A 96 4.52 -0.92 36.32
N LEU A 97 5.76 -1.02 35.84
CA LEU A 97 6.20 -0.38 34.59
C LEU A 97 5.75 -1.11 33.32
N TRP A 98 5.19 -2.31 33.45
CA TRP A 98 4.91 -3.21 32.33
C TRP A 98 3.42 -3.33 31.98
N ARG A 99 2.50 -3.10 32.95
CA ARG A 99 1.07 -3.46 32.78
C ARG A 99 0.39 -2.65 31.68
N GLU A 100 0.50 -1.33 31.75
CA GLU A 100 -0.12 -0.44 30.77
C GLU A 100 0.48 -0.60 29.36
N PRO A 101 1.82 -0.58 29.17
CA PRO A 101 2.42 -0.83 27.86
C PRO A 101 2.03 -2.18 27.26
N VAL A 102 2.00 -3.25 28.07
CA VAL A 102 1.59 -4.58 27.59
C VAL A 102 0.12 -4.59 27.18
N ALA A 103 -0.77 -3.92 27.92
CA ALA A 103 -2.18 -3.81 27.53
C ALA A 103 -2.35 -3.09 26.18
N VAL A 104 -1.61 -1.99 25.97
CA VAL A 104 -1.59 -1.26 24.69
C VAL A 104 -1.08 -2.17 23.56
N ALA A 105 0.04 -2.85 23.78
CA ALA A 105 0.61 -3.72 22.77
C ALA A 105 -0.29 -4.91 22.44
N LEU A 106 -0.93 -5.53 23.42
CA LEU A 106 -1.90 -6.61 23.20
C LEU A 106 -3.10 -6.12 22.37
N THR A 107 -3.62 -4.94 22.68
CA THR A 107 -4.74 -4.34 21.93
C THR A 107 -4.36 -4.09 20.47
N LEU A 108 -3.19 -3.47 20.24
CA LEU A 108 -2.67 -3.20 18.92
C LEU A 108 -2.32 -4.48 18.16
N ALA A 109 -1.80 -5.51 18.84
CA ALA A 109 -1.48 -6.79 18.24
C ALA A 109 -2.74 -7.55 17.81
N LEU A 110 -3.81 -7.49 18.60
CA LEU A 110 -5.09 -8.11 18.23
C LEU A 110 -5.70 -7.43 17.01
N ILE A 111 -5.77 -6.10 17.01
CA ILE A 111 -6.34 -5.33 15.89
C ILE A 111 -5.44 -5.48 14.66
N GLY A 112 -4.14 -5.18 14.80
CA GLY A 112 -3.18 -5.21 13.71
C GLY A 112 -2.97 -6.61 13.15
N GLY A 113 -2.89 -7.62 14.02
CA GLY A 113 -2.78 -9.03 13.65
C GLY A 113 -4.01 -9.53 12.89
N SER A 114 -5.21 -9.11 13.29
CA SER A 114 -6.45 -9.47 12.57
C SER A 114 -6.48 -8.83 11.18
N LEU A 115 -6.15 -7.54 11.06
CA LEU A 115 -6.12 -6.85 9.77
C LEU A 115 -5.04 -7.41 8.86
N TRP A 116 -3.80 -7.53 9.34
CA TRP A 116 -2.70 -8.07 8.56
C TRP A 116 -2.95 -9.53 8.17
N GLY A 117 -3.32 -10.37 9.13
CA GLY A 117 -3.57 -11.81 8.92
C GLY A 117 -4.73 -12.11 7.98
N TYR A 118 -5.68 -11.19 7.83
CA TYR A 118 -6.76 -11.31 6.86
C TYR A 118 -6.38 -10.73 5.48
N TYR A 119 -6.05 -9.44 5.42
CA TYR A 119 -5.92 -8.72 4.15
C TYR A 119 -4.67 -9.09 3.38
N TRP A 120 -3.54 -9.31 4.05
CA TRP A 120 -2.28 -9.59 3.37
C TRP A 120 -2.25 -10.99 2.72
N PRO A 121 -2.60 -12.10 3.42
CA PRO A 121 -2.72 -13.40 2.77
C PRO A 121 -3.83 -13.45 1.73
N SER A 122 -4.93 -12.70 1.92
CA SER A 122 -6.00 -12.57 0.91
C SER A 122 -5.44 -11.98 -0.38
N ALA A 123 -4.74 -10.85 -0.31
CA ALA A 123 -4.10 -10.20 -1.45
C ALA A 123 -3.07 -11.12 -2.15
N GLN A 124 -2.34 -11.95 -1.39
CA GLN A 124 -1.41 -12.92 -1.98
C GLN A 124 -2.09 -14.12 -2.65
N ARG A 125 -3.20 -14.62 -2.10
CA ARG A 125 -3.94 -15.76 -2.66
C ARG A 125 -4.72 -15.40 -3.93
N ARG A 126 -5.11 -14.13 -4.10
CA ARG A 126 -5.76 -13.64 -5.33
C ARG A 126 -4.84 -13.64 -6.56
N ILE A 127 -3.53 -13.85 -6.38
CA ILE A 127 -2.56 -13.98 -7.46
C ILE A 127 -2.72 -15.35 -8.12
N THR A 128 -3.65 -15.47 -9.07
CA THR A 128 -3.81 -16.65 -9.94
C THR A 128 -2.69 -16.66 -10.99
N PRO A 129 -2.16 -17.82 -11.45
CA PRO A 129 -1.10 -17.86 -12.46
C PRO A 129 -1.35 -17.03 -13.72
N ASN A 130 -2.61 -16.90 -14.16
CA ASN A 130 -2.99 -16.12 -15.35
C ASN A 130 -3.01 -14.60 -15.09
N ASP A 131 -3.26 -14.15 -13.86
CA ASP A 131 -3.35 -12.73 -13.48
C ASP A 131 -2.14 -12.26 -12.66
N ALA A 132 -1.16 -13.15 -12.45
CA ALA A 132 -0.03 -12.90 -11.57
C ALA A 132 0.77 -11.67 -12.00
N HIS A 133 0.88 -11.43 -13.29
CA HIS A 133 1.55 -10.25 -13.84
C HIS A 133 0.77 -8.96 -13.57
N SER A 134 -0.55 -8.94 -13.78
CA SER A 134 -1.37 -7.73 -13.58
C SER A 134 -1.45 -7.32 -12.11
N GLU A 135 -1.44 -8.28 -11.18
CA GLU A 135 -1.46 -8.04 -9.74
C GLU A 135 -0.07 -7.60 -9.22
N ARG A 136 1.01 -8.26 -9.66
CA ARG A 136 2.39 -7.93 -9.25
C ARG A 136 2.88 -6.60 -9.85
N ALA A 137 2.43 -6.26 -11.06
CA ALA A 137 2.72 -4.98 -11.70
C ALA A 137 1.85 -3.83 -11.18
N SER A 138 0.83 -4.11 -10.35
CA SER A 138 -0.12 -3.09 -9.88
C SER A 138 0.57 -1.97 -9.11
N LEU A 139 0.18 -0.73 -9.40
CA LEU A 139 0.74 0.46 -8.75
C LEU A 139 0.54 0.41 -7.23
N SER A 140 -0.64 -0.05 -6.77
CA SER A 140 -0.97 -0.15 -5.35
C SER A 140 -0.02 -1.08 -4.58
N ARG A 141 0.31 -2.25 -5.14
CA ARG A 141 1.27 -3.19 -4.53
C ARG A 141 2.67 -2.62 -4.51
N LYS A 142 3.11 -1.97 -5.60
CA LYS A 142 4.42 -1.31 -5.69
C LYS A 142 4.56 -0.20 -4.64
N ILE A 143 3.56 0.68 -4.54
CA ILE A 143 3.52 1.75 -3.53
C ILE A 143 3.54 1.14 -2.13
N PHE A 144 2.68 0.17 -1.84
CA PHE A 144 2.65 -0.52 -0.55
C PHE A 144 4.02 -1.08 -0.16
N THR A 145 4.60 -1.91 -1.02
CA THR A 145 5.89 -2.57 -0.75
C THR A 145 7.00 -1.55 -0.59
N PHE A 146 7.04 -0.52 -1.45
CA PHE A 146 8.07 0.52 -1.38
C PHE A 146 7.94 1.39 -0.14
N VAL A 147 6.72 1.79 0.25
CA VAL A 147 6.48 2.58 1.46
C VAL A 147 6.83 1.79 2.70
N VAL A 148 6.37 0.54 2.82
CA VAL A 148 6.67 -0.32 3.98
C VAL A 148 8.17 -0.56 4.11
N LEU A 149 8.84 -0.91 3.01
CA LEU A 149 10.28 -1.14 3.00
C LEU A 149 11.05 0.15 3.29
N GLY A 150 10.63 1.26 2.69
CA GLY A 150 11.24 2.58 2.87
C GLY A 150 11.14 3.05 4.33
N ILE A 151 9.94 3.02 4.91
CA ILE A 151 9.74 3.37 6.33
C ILE A 151 10.56 2.45 7.23
N GLY A 152 10.54 1.13 6.99
CA GLY A 152 11.29 0.18 7.81
C GLY A 152 12.81 0.39 7.73
N ILE A 153 13.35 0.64 6.53
CA ILE A 153 14.79 0.94 6.34
C ILE A 153 15.14 2.26 7.01
N MET A 154 14.33 3.30 6.84
CA MET A 154 14.56 4.61 7.48
C MET A 154 14.51 4.49 9.01
N ALA A 155 13.57 3.72 9.55
CA ALA A 155 13.50 3.43 10.98
C ALA A 155 14.75 2.68 11.47
N LEU A 156 15.22 1.68 10.73
CA LEU A 156 16.44 0.94 11.07
C LEU A 156 17.69 1.84 11.03
N LEU A 157 17.86 2.61 9.96
CA LEU A 157 18.99 3.54 9.82
C LEU A 157 18.97 4.62 10.90
N GLY A 158 17.81 5.23 11.14
CA GLY A 158 17.62 6.22 12.19
C GLY A 158 17.96 5.65 13.57
N SER A 159 17.55 4.41 13.84
CA SER A 159 17.84 3.72 15.10
C SER A 159 19.32 3.41 15.29
N VAL A 160 19.99 2.90 14.26
CA VAL A 160 21.43 2.65 14.27
C VAL A 160 22.19 3.97 14.45
N SER A 161 21.78 5.02 13.74
CA SER A 161 22.39 6.34 13.85
C SER A 161 22.20 6.95 15.24
N ALA A 162 21.01 6.88 15.82
CA ALA A 162 20.72 7.38 17.17
C ALA A 162 21.54 6.61 18.22
N THR A 163 21.58 5.29 18.11
CA THR A 163 22.38 4.41 18.98
C THR A 163 23.86 4.79 18.93
N LEU A 164 24.41 4.90 17.72
CA LEU A 164 25.82 5.24 17.52
C LEU A 164 26.14 6.64 18.04
N PHE A 165 25.25 7.61 17.78
CA PHE A 165 25.41 9.00 18.23
C PHE A 165 25.49 9.08 19.75
N VAL A 166 24.53 8.51 20.48
CA VAL A 166 24.51 8.53 21.95
C VAL A 166 25.72 7.81 22.51
N PHE A 167 26.07 6.65 21.94
CA PHE A 167 27.25 5.89 22.37
C PHE A 167 28.54 6.69 22.19
N LEU A 168 28.75 7.31 21.02
CA LEU A 168 29.94 8.12 20.76
C LEU A 168 29.99 9.36 21.65
N ARG A 169 28.87 10.07 21.82
CA ARG A 169 28.75 11.25 22.69
C ARG A 169 29.26 10.90 24.09
N ASP A 170 28.69 9.87 24.70
CA ASP A 170 28.99 9.51 26.09
C ASP A 170 30.38 8.85 26.23
N ALA A 171 30.87 8.16 25.18
CA ALA A 171 32.23 7.63 25.16
C ALA A 171 33.30 8.73 25.09
N LEU A 172 33.06 9.76 24.26
CA LEU A 172 33.95 10.90 24.15
C LEU A 172 33.96 11.76 25.42
N ASP A 173 32.82 11.86 26.10
CA ASP A 173 32.69 12.53 27.39
C ASP A 173 33.20 11.69 28.58
N ALA A 174 33.68 10.47 28.33
CA ALA A 174 34.08 9.49 29.35
C ALA A 174 32.98 9.23 30.41
N SER A 175 31.71 9.32 30.00
CA SER A 175 30.52 9.26 30.84
C SER A 175 29.64 8.04 30.56
N LEU A 176 30.20 7.00 29.92
CA LEU A 176 29.49 5.74 29.66
C LEU A 176 28.94 5.15 30.97
N SER A 177 27.62 5.08 31.06
CA SER A 177 26.92 4.69 32.28
C SER A 177 25.61 3.94 31.97
N LEU A 178 24.86 3.59 33.02
CA LEU A 178 23.52 3.01 32.86
C LEU A 178 22.54 3.98 32.19
N ASP A 179 22.75 5.28 32.31
CA ASP A 179 21.90 6.27 31.66
C ASP A 179 22.10 6.27 30.14
N THR A 180 23.33 6.03 29.66
CA THR A 180 23.62 5.78 28.23
C THR A 180 22.79 4.62 27.68
N VAL A 181 22.67 3.52 28.44
CA VAL A 181 21.89 2.34 28.04
C VAL A 181 20.40 2.67 27.97
N ARG A 182 19.89 3.46 28.91
CA ARG A 182 18.49 3.94 28.93
C ARG A 182 18.20 4.83 27.74
N ASP A 183 19.11 5.73 27.39
CA ASP A 183 18.97 6.65 26.25
C ASP A 183 18.93 5.90 24.90
N ILE A 184 19.72 4.83 24.76
CA ILE A 184 19.81 4.05 23.52
C ILE A 184 18.67 3.03 23.38
N ARG A 185 18.11 2.56 24.50
CA ARG A 185 17.11 1.48 24.55
C ARG A 185 15.93 1.67 23.57
N PRO A 186 15.27 2.84 23.46
CA PRO A 186 14.20 3.03 22.48
C PRO A 186 14.66 2.82 21.03
N ALA A 187 15.87 3.27 20.69
CA ALA A 187 16.44 3.06 19.36
C ALA A 187 16.70 1.57 19.10
N ILE A 188 17.19 0.82 20.09
CA ILE A 188 17.30 -0.65 20.00
C ILE A 188 15.93 -1.29 19.76
N GLY A 189 14.89 -0.85 20.47
CA GLY A 189 13.52 -1.36 20.29
C GLY A 189 13.00 -1.18 18.86
N VAL A 190 13.22 0.00 18.28
CA VAL A 190 12.84 0.28 16.89
C VAL A 190 13.68 -0.55 15.92
N ALA A 191 15.00 -0.66 16.13
CA ALA A 191 15.89 -1.46 15.29
C ALA A 191 15.47 -2.95 15.28
N LEU A 192 15.16 -3.51 16.44
CA LEU A 192 14.70 -4.91 16.56
C LEU A 192 13.34 -5.13 15.88
N THR A 193 12.43 -4.17 16.01
CA THR A 193 11.13 -4.20 15.31
C THR A 193 11.32 -4.20 13.79
N ALA A 194 12.14 -3.29 13.28
CA ALA A 194 12.47 -3.22 11.85
C ALA A 194 13.17 -4.50 11.37
N ALA A 195 14.12 -5.03 12.15
CA ALA A 195 14.83 -6.26 11.85
C ALA A 195 13.90 -7.49 11.78
N PHE A 196 12.78 -7.50 12.50
CA PHE A 196 11.78 -8.56 12.42
C PHE A 196 10.93 -8.46 11.15
N ILE A 197 10.54 -7.25 10.74
CA ILE A 197 9.59 -7.03 9.64
C ILE A 197 10.27 -7.02 8.26
N LEU A 198 11.42 -6.35 8.16
CA LEU A 198 12.11 -6.10 6.89
C LEU A 198 12.49 -7.36 6.10
N PRO A 199 12.99 -8.45 6.71
CA PRO A 199 13.37 -9.65 5.95
C PRO A 199 12.21 -10.23 5.15
N TYR A 200 11.02 -10.26 5.75
CA TYR A 200 9.81 -10.74 5.10
C TYR A 200 9.43 -9.84 3.92
N GLN A 201 9.35 -8.53 4.15
CA GLN A 201 8.97 -7.56 3.10
C GLN A 201 9.99 -7.51 1.97
N TRP A 202 11.27 -7.63 2.28
CA TRP A 202 12.34 -7.75 1.31
C TRP A 202 12.23 -9.03 0.46
N SER A 203 11.84 -10.15 1.06
CA SER A 203 11.60 -11.39 0.31
C SER A 203 10.47 -11.24 -0.70
N VAL A 204 9.39 -10.56 -0.32
CA VAL A 204 8.24 -10.28 -1.18
C VAL A 204 8.63 -9.33 -2.30
N TYR A 205 9.33 -8.23 -1.99
CA TYR A 205 9.85 -7.30 -2.98
C TYR A 205 10.74 -8.01 -4.02
N ARG A 206 11.64 -8.90 -3.57
CA ARG A 206 12.47 -9.69 -4.49
C ARG A 206 11.65 -10.64 -5.35
N ALA A 207 10.66 -11.32 -4.78
CA ALA A 207 9.78 -12.22 -5.53
C ALA A 207 8.96 -11.45 -6.59
N ASP A 208 8.47 -10.26 -6.25
CA ASP A 208 7.73 -9.40 -7.17
C ASP A 208 8.63 -8.91 -8.31
N ARG A 209 9.86 -8.49 -8.00
CA ARG A 209 10.83 -8.04 -9.02
C ARG A 209 11.34 -9.13 -9.95
N LEU A 210 11.44 -10.37 -9.47
CA LEU A 210 11.86 -11.50 -10.30
C LEU A 210 10.75 -11.97 -11.24
N ALA A 211 9.49 -11.70 -10.87
CA ALA A 211 8.32 -12.10 -11.63
C ALA A 211 7.73 -10.99 -12.49
N GLU A 212 8.15 -9.74 -12.29
CA GLU A 212 7.98 -8.69 -13.27
C GLU A 212 8.72 -9.15 -14.54
N PRO A 213 8.02 -9.38 -15.66
CA PRO A 213 8.69 -9.65 -16.92
C PRO A 213 9.75 -8.56 -17.12
N LYS A 214 10.97 -8.96 -17.46
CA LYS A 214 11.93 -8.04 -18.07
C LYS A 214 11.39 -7.69 -19.45
N ASP A 215 10.30 -6.93 -19.49
CA ASP A 215 9.81 -6.39 -20.74
C ASP A 215 10.80 -5.30 -21.15
N ASP A 216 11.66 -5.68 -22.08
CA ASP A 216 11.73 -4.94 -23.33
C ASP A 216 11.92 -3.42 -23.18
N ALA A 217 13.15 -3.02 -22.86
CA ALA A 217 13.64 -1.71 -23.25
C ALA A 217 13.64 -1.50 -24.79
N ASP A 218 13.25 -2.52 -25.58
CA ASP A 218 13.26 -2.53 -27.04
C ASP A 218 11.94 -2.94 -27.74
N THR A 219 10.86 -3.32 -27.05
CA THR A 219 9.53 -3.43 -27.70
C THR A 219 8.81 -2.11 -27.55
N VAL A 220 8.99 -1.27 -28.57
CA VAL A 220 8.17 -0.12 -28.96
C VAL A 220 6.97 0.07 -28.03
N ARG A 221 7.14 0.93 -27.01
CA ARG A 221 6.13 1.45 -26.07
C ARG A 221 4.70 1.20 -26.59
N ARG A 222 4.10 0.06 -26.22
CA ARG A 222 2.74 -0.32 -26.67
C ARG A 222 1.80 0.80 -26.23
N LYS A 223 1.21 1.49 -27.20
CA LYS A 223 0.31 2.61 -26.93
C LYS A 223 -1.04 2.04 -26.52
N ARG A 224 -1.73 2.73 -25.62
CA ARG A 224 -3.10 2.35 -25.28
C ARG A 224 -4.01 2.78 -26.41
N VAL A 225 -4.47 1.83 -27.22
CA VAL A 225 -5.31 2.08 -28.38
C VAL A 225 -6.76 1.82 -28.00
N SER A 226 -7.61 2.84 -28.17
CA SER A 226 -9.06 2.73 -28.06
C SER A 226 -9.68 2.85 -29.45
N VAL A 227 -10.55 1.93 -29.84
CA VAL A 227 -11.25 1.95 -31.14
C VAL A 227 -12.70 2.32 -30.90
N LEU A 228 -13.14 3.41 -31.50
CA LEU A 228 -14.54 3.82 -31.50
C LEU A 228 -15.26 3.10 -32.66
N ALA A 229 -16.09 2.12 -32.33
CA ALA A 229 -16.73 1.26 -33.31
C ALA A 229 -18.18 0.92 -32.92
N GLN A 230 -19.03 0.71 -33.92
CA GLN A 230 -20.41 0.28 -33.72
C GLN A 230 -20.47 -1.19 -33.26
N GLU A 231 -21.54 -1.52 -32.53
CA GLU A 231 -21.87 -2.89 -32.12
C GLU A 231 -21.95 -3.81 -33.35
N GLY A 232 -21.01 -4.76 -33.46
CA GLY A 232 -20.89 -5.68 -34.61
C GLY A 232 -19.56 -5.63 -35.35
N ALA A 233 -18.69 -4.65 -35.12
CA ALA A 233 -17.39 -4.46 -35.81
C ALA A 233 -16.28 -5.48 -35.46
N HIS A 234 -16.63 -6.69 -35.04
CA HIS A 234 -15.70 -7.67 -34.45
C HIS A 234 -14.59 -8.11 -35.40
N GLU A 235 -14.88 -8.30 -36.69
CA GLU A 235 -13.86 -8.69 -37.68
C GLU A 235 -12.83 -7.58 -37.93
N LEU A 236 -13.29 -6.33 -37.97
CA LEU A 236 -12.43 -5.17 -38.15
C LEU A 236 -11.52 -4.96 -36.93
N ILE A 237 -12.08 -5.11 -35.72
CA ILE A 237 -11.32 -5.02 -34.47
C ILE A 237 -10.24 -6.09 -34.45
N ARG A 238 -10.56 -7.35 -34.80
CA ARG A 238 -9.56 -8.42 -34.90
C ARG A 238 -8.46 -8.11 -35.92
N GLY A 239 -8.81 -7.54 -37.07
CA GLY A 239 -7.82 -7.11 -38.06
C GLY A 239 -6.88 -6.00 -37.54
N ILE A 240 -7.39 -5.09 -36.72
CA ILE A 240 -6.59 -4.05 -36.05
C ILE A 240 -5.69 -4.67 -34.98
N GLU A 241 -6.20 -5.60 -34.17
CA GLU A 241 -5.42 -6.31 -33.16
C GLU A 241 -4.29 -7.13 -33.77
N ASP A 242 -4.57 -7.84 -34.87
CA ASP A 242 -3.56 -8.60 -35.63
C ASP A 242 -2.47 -7.69 -36.23
N ALA A 243 -2.86 -6.51 -36.75
CA ALA A 243 -1.91 -5.56 -37.31
C ALA A 243 -1.05 -4.85 -36.24
N LEU A 244 -1.61 -4.60 -35.06
CA LEU A 244 -0.89 -3.99 -33.93
C LEU A 244 -0.07 -5.00 -33.13
N GLY A 245 -0.45 -6.28 -33.16
CA GLY A 245 0.16 -7.36 -32.38
C GLY A 245 -0.22 -7.33 -30.89
N TYR A 246 -1.27 -6.61 -30.51
CA TYR A 246 -1.81 -6.55 -29.14
C TYR A 246 -3.29 -6.15 -29.14
N SER A 247 -3.99 -6.44 -28.03
CA SER A 247 -5.44 -6.17 -27.89
C SER A 247 -5.75 -4.68 -27.70
N VAL A 248 -6.92 -4.25 -28.15
CA VAL A 248 -7.37 -2.85 -28.10
C VAL A 248 -8.61 -2.67 -27.22
N ASP A 249 -8.78 -1.49 -26.61
CA ASP A 249 -10.00 -1.16 -25.84
C ASP A 249 -11.11 -0.72 -26.83
N THR A 250 -12.28 -1.36 -26.80
CA THR A 250 -13.39 -0.99 -27.70
C THR A 250 -14.35 -0.02 -27.01
N LEU A 251 -14.64 1.10 -27.66
CA LEU A 251 -15.63 2.08 -27.25
C LEU A 251 -16.83 1.98 -28.20
N ASN A 252 -18.01 1.68 -27.66
CA ASN A 252 -19.21 1.54 -28.48
C ASN A 252 -19.65 2.92 -29.01
N TRP A 253 -19.70 3.07 -30.33
CA TRP A 253 -20.21 4.27 -30.96
C TRP A 253 -21.71 4.14 -31.19
N THR A 254 -22.49 4.96 -30.48
CA THR A 254 -23.96 4.89 -30.42
C THR A 254 -24.68 5.93 -31.28
N ASP A 255 -23.95 6.79 -31.99
CA ASP A 255 -24.57 7.84 -32.81
C ASP A 255 -25.07 7.26 -34.14
N ASP A 256 -26.15 7.83 -34.69
CA ASP A 256 -26.77 7.38 -35.96
C ASP A 256 -25.83 7.49 -37.17
N GLU A 257 -24.75 8.27 -37.06
CA GLU A 257 -23.70 8.44 -38.07
C GLU A 257 -22.60 7.36 -38.01
N ALA A 258 -22.72 6.39 -37.08
CA ALA A 258 -21.74 5.34 -36.92
C ALA A 258 -21.70 4.42 -38.16
N VAL A 259 -20.53 4.36 -38.80
CA VAL A 259 -20.28 3.52 -39.98
C VAL A 259 -19.09 2.60 -39.71
N THR A 260 -19.20 1.34 -40.11
CA THR A 260 -18.12 0.36 -40.07
C THR A 260 -17.48 0.22 -41.46
N PRO A 261 -16.35 0.89 -41.74
CA PRO A 261 -15.69 0.77 -43.03
C PRO A 261 -15.01 -0.61 -43.17
N SER A 262 -15.00 -1.16 -44.39
CA SER A 262 -14.16 -2.31 -44.72
C SER A 262 -12.73 -1.82 -45.01
N LEU A 263 -11.79 -2.07 -44.11
CA LEU A 263 -10.37 -1.76 -44.32
C LEU A 263 -9.65 -2.92 -45.00
N SER A 264 -8.79 -2.63 -45.98
CA SER A 264 -7.89 -3.62 -46.58
C SER A 264 -6.73 -3.94 -45.63
N THR A 265 -6.06 -5.08 -45.84
CA THR A 265 -4.87 -5.47 -45.06
C THR A 265 -3.75 -4.43 -45.12
N GLU A 266 -3.61 -3.74 -46.26
CA GLU A 266 -2.64 -2.65 -46.43
C GLU A 266 -2.99 -1.42 -45.58
N ALA A 267 -4.29 -1.06 -45.53
CA ALA A 267 -4.77 0.04 -44.70
C ALA A 267 -4.61 -0.24 -43.19
N LEU A 268 -4.78 -1.50 -42.78
CA LEU A 268 -4.53 -1.92 -41.40
C LEU A 268 -3.05 -1.81 -41.01
N SER A 269 -2.14 -2.18 -41.91
CA SER A 269 -0.69 -2.04 -41.72
C SER A 269 -0.25 -0.57 -41.64
N ASP A 270 -0.78 0.29 -42.53
CA ASP A 270 -0.52 1.74 -42.49
C ASP A 270 -1.05 2.37 -41.19
N LEU A 271 -2.23 1.93 -40.73
CA LEU A 271 -2.80 2.34 -39.45
C LEU A 271 -1.90 1.94 -38.27
N ALA A 272 -1.37 0.71 -38.26
CA ALA A 272 -0.41 0.28 -37.24
C ALA A 272 0.87 1.13 -37.25
N GLY A 273 1.37 1.50 -38.43
CA GLY A 273 2.48 2.45 -38.59
C GLY A 273 2.18 3.83 -38.01
N LYS A 274 0.99 4.39 -38.30
CA LYS A 274 0.54 5.68 -37.74
C LYS A 274 0.40 5.65 -36.22
N VAL A 275 -0.12 4.54 -35.68
CA VAL A 275 -0.17 4.32 -34.23
C VAL A 275 1.25 4.30 -33.67
N ALA A 276 2.21 3.60 -34.28
CA ALA A 276 3.59 3.52 -33.80
C ALA A 276 4.31 4.88 -33.76
N VAL A 277 4.07 5.77 -34.74
CA VAL A 277 4.73 7.08 -34.84
C VAL A 277 4.00 8.20 -34.08
N SER A 278 2.78 7.97 -33.61
CA SER A 278 1.99 8.98 -32.87
C SER A 278 2.72 9.54 -31.62
N PRO A 279 2.61 10.84 -31.30
CA PRO A 279 3.36 11.41 -30.18
C PRO A 279 2.83 10.98 -28.79
N GLY A 280 1.51 10.80 -28.66
CA GLY A 280 0.85 10.49 -27.38
C GLY A 280 0.97 9.03 -26.93
N GLY A 281 0.90 8.81 -25.61
CA GLY A 281 0.85 7.46 -25.02
C GLY A 281 -0.49 6.73 -25.21
N ARG A 282 -1.55 7.48 -25.52
CA ARG A 282 -2.90 6.99 -25.80
C ARG A 282 -3.32 7.39 -27.21
N VAL A 283 -4.00 6.49 -27.90
CA VAL A 283 -4.42 6.67 -29.29
C VAL A 283 -5.89 6.27 -29.43
N LEU A 284 -6.71 7.17 -29.95
CA LEU A 284 -8.09 6.92 -30.32
C LEU A 284 -8.15 6.70 -31.83
N ILE A 285 -8.67 5.56 -32.25
CA ILE A 285 -9.01 5.28 -33.64
C ILE A 285 -10.50 5.55 -33.81
N VAL A 286 -10.83 6.53 -34.63
CA VAL A 286 -12.21 6.82 -35.04
C VAL A 286 -12.39 6.26 -36.44
N LEU A 287 -13.34 5.35 -36.58
CA LEU A 287 -13.77 4.83 -37.87
C LEU A 287 -14.77 5.83 -38.46
N ASP A 288 -14.62 6.26 -39.70
CA ASP A 288 -15.58 7.12 -40.39
C ASP A 288 -15.86 6.58 -41.81
N ALA A 289 -16.79 7.20 -42.53
CA ALA A 289 -17.15 6.79 -43.88
C ALA A 289 -16.00 6.96 -44.90
N ALA A 290 -14.95 7.72 -44.57
CA ALA A 290 -13.77 7.95 -45.40
C ALA A 290 -12.58 7.03 -45.03
N GLY A 291 -12.63 6.32 -43.90
CA GLY A 291 -11.62 5.36 -43.47
C GLY A 291 -11.42 5.35 -41.95
N ALA A 292 -10.16 5.27 -41.53
CA ALA A 292 -9.79 5.25 -40.11
C ALA A 292 -8.89 6.44 -39.77
N ARG A 293 -9.31 7.24 -38.79
CA ARG A 293 -8.57 8.41 -38.31
C ARG A 293 -7.90 8.09 -36.98
N VAL A 294 -6.59 8.35 -36.92
CA VAL A 294 -5.76 8.14 -35.73
C VAL A 294 -5.59 9.48 -34.99
N LEU A 295 -6.02 9.53 -33.74
CA LEU A 295 -5.92 10.71 -32.87
C LEU A 295 -5.09 10.34 -31.64
N SER A 296 -3.95 10.99 -31.44
CA SER A 296 -3.13 10.80 -30.25
C SER A 296 -3.51 11.79 -29.15
N TYR A 297 -3.61 11.32 -27.91
CA TYR A 297 -3.86 12.15 -26.73
C TYR A 297 -3.02 11.65 -25.54
N ASP A 298 -2.82 12.49 -24.53
CA ASP A 298 -1.99 12.17 -23.35
C ASP A 298 -2.79 12.06 -22.07
#